data_AF-A0A6L5F3N0-F1
#
_entry.id   AF-A0A6L5F3N0-F1
#
_cell.length_a   1.000
_cell.length_b   1.000
_cell.length_c   1.000
_cell.angle_alpha   90.00
_cell.angle_beta   90.00
_cell.angle_gamma   90.00
#
_symmetry.space_group_name_H-M   'P 1'
#
loop_
_entity.id
_entity.type
_entity.pdbx_description
1 polymer ?
#
loop_
_entity_poly.entity_id
_entity_poly.type
_entity_poly.pdbx_seq_one_letter_code
_entity_poly.pdbx_strand_id
1 'polypeptide(L)' 'REKVTGRAIYASDVVVPGMVHARVVRSDVAHARLVDVDVRAALEQPGVLAVLTGVDVAWLPCPRYGHIF' A
#
# COMPACT_ATOMS: atom_id res chain seq x y z
N ARG A 1 25.33 -18.99 5.62
CA ARG A 1 26.14 -18.23 6.60
C ARG A 1 25.53 -16.85 6.88
N GLU A 2 25.27 -16.01 5.88
CA GLU A 2 24.79 -14.63 6.10
C GLU A 2 23.45 -14.51 6.85
N LYS A 3 22.49 -15.40 6.57
CA LYS A 3 21.18 -15.45 7.26
C LYS A 3 21.32 -15.66 8.76
N VAL A 4 22.23 -16.55 9.18
CA VAL A 4 22.45 -16.88 10.60
C VAL A 4 23.36 -15.87 11.31
N THR A 5 24.06 -15.02 10.55
CA THR A 5 24.91 -13.96 11.09
C THR A 5 24.22 -12.59 11.11
N GLY A 6 22.95 -12.49 10.69
CA GLY A 6 22.23 -11.20 10.60
C GLY A 6 22.77 -10.24 9.54
N ARG A 7 23.51 -10.75 8.54
CA ARG A 7 24.11 -9.95 7.46
C ARG A 7 23.33 -10.00 6.15
N ALA A 8 22.32 -10.87 6.07
CA ALA A 8 21.43 -10.92 4.92
C ALA A 8 20.54 -9.67 4.95
N ILE A 9 20.46 -8.98 3.81
CA ILE A 9 19.59 -7.80 3.63
C ILE A 9 18.28 -8.29 3.05
N TYR A 10 17.18 -8.10 3.78
CA TYR A 10 15.82 -8.33 3.30
C TYR A 10 15.19 -7.02 2.84
N ALA A 11 14.06 -7.09 2.14
CA ALA A 11 13.36 -5.91 1.64
C ALA A 11 13.00 -4.90 2.74
N SER A 12 12.76 -5.36 3.97
CA SER A 12 12.52 -4.52 5.15
C SER A 12 13.74 -3.77 5.65
N ASP A 13 14.94 -4.23 5.29
CA ASP A 13 16.19 -3.70 5.85
C ASP A 13 16.78 -2.60 4.95
N VAL A 14 16.18 -2.39 3.78
CA VAL A 14 16.59 -1.36 2.82
C VAL A 14 16.09 0.00 3.26
N VAL A 15 16.99 0.97 3.36
CA VAL A 15 16.68 2.38 3.64
C VAL A 15 17.22 3.23 2.50
N VAL A 16 16.36 4.04 1.89
CA VAL A 16 16.73 4.99 0.83
C VAL A 16 16.45 6.43 1.25
N PRO A 17 17.27 7.40 0.81
CA PRO A 17 16.98 8.81 1.05
C PRO A 17 15.60 9.20 0.50
N GLY A 18 14.77 9.85 1.32
CA GLY A 18 13.40 10.22 0.94
C GLY A 18 12.38 9.06 0.95
N MET A 19 12.70 7.93 1.60
CA MET A 19 11.76 6.81 1.73
C MET A 19 10.47 7.22 2.45
N VAL A 20 9.35 6.83 1.86
CA VAL A 20 8.00 7.05 2.40
C VAL A 20 7.33 5.70 2.66
N HIS A 21 6.35 5.69 3.56
CA HIS A 21 5.65 4.47 3.94
C HIS A 21 4.23 4.49 3.38
N ALA A 22 3.76 3.34 2.91
CA ALA A 22 2.39 3.16 2.46
C ALA A 22 1.68 2.15 3.37
N ARG A 23 0.39 2.39 3.63
CA ARG A 23 -0.49 1.46 4.36
C ARG A 23 -1.72 1.16 3.52
N VAL A 24 -1.99 -0.12 3.31
CA VAL A 24 -3.17 -0.57 2.59
C VAL A 24 -4.33 -0.74 3.57
N VAL A 25 -5.44 -0.05 3.31
CA VAL A 25 -6.72 -0.29 3.98
C VAL A 25 -7.46 -1.39 3.22
N ARG A 26 -7.93 -2.41 3.93
CA ARG A 26 -8.59 -3.58 3.33
C ARG A 26 -10.05 -3.64 3.73
N SER A 27 -10.84 -4.32 2.90
CA SER A 27 -12.23 -4.67 3.21
C SER A 27 -12.31 -5.48 4.51
N ASP A 28 -13.29 -5.14 5.34
CA ASP A 28 -13.68 -5.88 6.55
C ASP A 28 -14.65 -7.03 6.23
N VAL A 29 -15.29 -6.98 5.06
CA VAL A 29 -16.24 -7.99 4.57
C VAL A 29 -15.67 -8.79 3.41
N ALA A 30 -16.12 -10.05 3.30
CA ALA A 30 -15.68 -10.97 2.25
C ALA A 30 -16.17 -10.56 0.84
N HIS A 31 -17.38 -10.00 0.73
CA HIS A 31 -17.94 -9.55 -0.54
C HIS A 31 -18.91 -8.38 -0.34
N ALA A 32 -18.62 -7.25 -0.98
CA ALA A 32 -19.49 -6.09 -1.01
C ALA A 32 -19.19 -5.23 -2.24
N ARG A 33 -20.13 -4.35 -2.57
CA ARG A 33 -19.93 -3.28 -3.55
C ARG A 33 -19.45 -2.04 -2.82
N LEU A 34 -18.29 -1.51 -3.21
CA LEU A 34 -17.80 -0.22 -2.72
C LEU A 34 -18.68 0.89 -3.31
N VAL A 35 -19.44 1.57 -2.45
CA VAL A 35 -20.34 2.67 -2.88
C VAL A 35 -19.60 3.99 -2.92
N ASP A 36 -18.84 4.27 -1.87
CA ASP A 36 -18.10 5.52 -1.71
C ASP A 36 -16.89 5.32 -0.77
N VAL A 37 -15.90 6.19 -0.89
CA VAL A 37 -14.72 6.25 -0.01
C VAL A 37 -14.39 7.71 0.26
N ASP A 38 -14.60 8.15 1.49
CA ASP A 38 -14.16 9.49 1.92
C ASP A 38 -12.69 9.46 2.37
N VAL A 39 -11.84 10.17 1.62
CA VAL A 39 -10.39 10.26 1.87
C VAL A 39 -9.97 11.58 2.52
N ARG A 40 -10.90 12.52 2.73
CA ARG A 40 -10.58 13.90 3.17
C ARG A 40 -9.86 13.93 4.51
N ALA A 41 -10.41 13.23 5.50
CA ALA A 41 -9.83 13.18 6.84
C ALA A 41 -8.41 12.60 6.84
N ALA A 42 -8.10 11.66 5.93
CA ALA A 42 -6.77 11.09 5.79
C ALA A 42 -5.80 12.05 5.09
N LEU A 43 -6.24 12.77 4.05
CA LEU A 43 -5.44 13.78 3.36
C LEU A 43 -5.10 14.98 4.25
N GLU A 44 -5.97 15.32 5.21
CA GLU A 44 -5.75 16.41 6.16
C GLU A 44 -4.74 16.05 7.27
N GLN A 45 -4.37 14.76 7.43
CA GLN A 45 -3.42 14.37 8.46
C GLN A 45 -2.00 14.84 8.12
N PRO A 46 -1.29 15.50 9.06
CA PRO A 46 0.09 15.88 8.88
C PRO A 46 0.98 14.67 8.54
N GLY A 47 1.75 14.75 7.45
CA GLY A 47 2.66 13.70 7.01
C GLY A 47 2.07 12.71 6.02
N VAL A 48 0.77 12.78 5.72
CA VAL A 48 0.18 12.04 4.59
C VAL A 48 0.55 12.74 3.29
N LEU A 49 1.20 12.00 2.38
CA LEU A 49 1.61 12.53 1.08
C LEU A 49 0.56 12.30 0.01
N ALA A 50 -0.15 11.18 0.07
CA ALA A 50 -1.20 10.82 -0.88
C ALA A 50 -2.13 9.76 -0.29
N VAL A 51 -3.37 9.76 -0.74
CA VAL A 51 -4.33 8.67 -0.54
C VAL A 51 -4.78 8.21 -1.92
N LEU A 52 -4.51 6.95 -2.24
CA LEU A 52 -4.82 6.35 -3.54
C LEU A 52 -6.02 5.43 -3.42
N THR A 53 -6.98 5.58 -4.33
CA THR A 53 -8.21 4.80 -4.42
C THR A 53 -8.25 3.97 -5.69
N GLY A 54 -9.29 3.16 -5.87
CA GLY A 54 -9.50 2.40 -7.11
C GLY A 54 -9.65 3.29 -8.35
N VAL A 55 -10.06 4.55 -8.18
CA VAL A 55 -10.22 5.51 -9.29
C VAL A 55 -8.85 5.92 -9.85
N ASP A 56 -7.88 6.14 -8.98
CA ASP A 56 -6.52 6.59 -9.36
C ASP A 56 -5.74 5.54 -10.16
N VAL A 57 -6.13 4.27 -10.03
CA VAL A 57 -5.50 3.12 -10.70
C VAL A 57 -6.40 2.46 -11.75
N ALA A 58 -7.52 3.10 -12.11
CA ALA A 58 -8.51 2.53 -13.04
C ALA A 58 -7.94 2.26 -14.44
N TRP A 59 -6.85 2.92 -14.82
CA TRP A 59 -6.16 2.73 -16.10
C TRP A 59 -5.31 1.44 -16.15
N LEU A 60 -5.08 0.78 -15.01
CA LEU A 60 -4.28 -0.45 -14.99
C LEU A 60 -5.04 -1.59 -15.69
N PRO A 61 -4.34 -2.42 -16.50
CA PRO A 61 -4.95 -3.50 -17.26
C PRO A 61 -5.57 -4.62 -16.39
N CYS A 62 -5.26 -4.66 -15.09
CA CYS A 62 -5.89 -5.56 -14.13
C CYS A 62 -6.03 -4.86 -12.77
N PRO A 63 -7.17 -4.19 -12.49
CA PRO A 63 -7.41 -3.51 -11.21
C PRO A 63 -7.81 -4.50 -10.09
N ARG A 64 -7.30 -5.74 -10.14
CA ARG A 64 -7.56 -6.77 -9.13
C ARG A 64 -6.41 -6.79 -8.13
N TYR A 65 -6.75 -6.68 -6.85
CA TYR A 65 -5.83 -6.95 -5.77
C TYR A 65 -5.66 -8.47 -5.63
N GLY A 66 -4.46 -8.99 -5.88
CA GLY A 66 -4.15 -10.42 -5.78
C GLY A 66 -2.94 -10.84 -6.61
N HIS A 67 -2.46 -12.05 -6.35
CA HIS A 67 -1.35 -12.71 -7.05
C HIS A 67 -1.63 -12.75 -8.57
N ILE A 68 -0.78 -12.14 -9.39
CA ILE A 68 -0.73 -12.38 -10.85
C ILE A 68 0.38 -13.42 -11.08
N PHE A 69 0.16 -14.64 -10.58
CA PHE A 69 1.14 -15.75 -10.41
C PHE A 69 2.03 -15.69 -9.19
#